data_AF-A0A519C751-F1
#
_entry.id   AF-A0A519C751-F1
#
_cell.length_a   1.000
_cell.length_b   1.000
_cell.length_c   1.000
_cell.angle_alpha   90.00
_cell.angle_beta   90.00
_cell.angle_gamma   90.00
#
_symmetry.space_group_name_H-M   'P 1'
#
loop_
_entity.id
_entity.type
_entity.pdbx_description
1 polymer ?
#
loop_
_entity_poly.entity_id
_entity_poly.type
_entity_poly.pdbx_seq_one_letter_code
_entity_poly.pdbx_strand_id
1 'polypeptide(L)'
;MNPTIDVSQVVELSEIASCGCALPGGLLALGGSDNSGISTGSVSLIHSEGQCIGRQNFEGKIIAVISLEDKVFIASSTGGVSAFSLDLESLVWSVEVEAGCDLMVAAGEDIVLADGAGAVWRILPNGEVLRKNTIGEITHLCSSNDGEVVGIGLSDGRVVMMDSSENILQDSLAADDDIETISAMSFRSDNTLIVARNSLGMALDERFENRIECWNVSQGLLQTTELSAPATTILPTEFGIVVGCFNGELLEIEIGSEPTILHKFDYSITTISRWENDLLIGSWFDIARYTRKDNKIIWSLEHIGIIEQIISLDNGCVGVIGDDRKHATPAPLFIIDPDSELKTVEEIHDYDEIEFSGKVQASVEFSGSLSKEEEVAAEERPIFPEDASSILGDLSEELEIVIEETVVEVDILKDLSESARSLNIPPIADVGEDKTIQSDVDGTATILLDGTSSYDPDGEIIGWAWEDNNGRLIGKSAQVKVRLPKGVHAFHLTVSDNRGASNKATFTVQIL
;
A
#
# COMPACT_ATOMS: atom_id res chain seq x y z
N MET A 1 -13.86 4.11 25.80
CA MET A 1 -13.79 2.95 24.89
C MET A 1 -15.16 2.76 24.29
N ASN A 2 -15.23 2.63 22.96
CA ASN A 2 -16.49 2.29 22.31
C ASN A 2 -16.91 0.86 22.69
N PRO A 3 -18.20 0.51 22.58
CA PRO A 3 -18.61 -0.89 22.61
C PRO A 3 -17.85 -1.72 21.57
N THR A 4 -17.79 -3.03 21.77
CA THR A 4 -17.19 -3.96 20.81
C THR A 4 -18.16 -5.06 20.45
N ILE A 5 -17.80 -5.90 19.49
CA ILE A 5 -18.56 -7.06 19.03
C ILE A 5 -17.68 -8.31 19.06
N ASP A 6 -18.30 -9.49 19.02
CA ASP A 6 -17.55 -10.73 18.89
C ASP A 6 -17.13 -11.00 17.46
N VAL A 7 -15.93 -11.58 17.32
CA VAL A 7 -15.52 -12.19 16.06
C VAL A 7 -16.24 -13.53 15.90
N SER A 8 -17.06 -13.65 14.86
CA SER A 8 -17.84 -14.87 14.62
C SER A 8 -16.95 -16.05 14.26
N GLN A 9 -15.93 -15.85 13.43
CA GLN A 9 -14.91 -16.84 13.10
C GLN A 9 -13.54 -16.18 12.90
N VAL A 10 -12.49 -16.86 13.34
CA VAL A 10 -11.09 -16.51 13.05
C VAL A 10 -10.52 -17.61 12.16
N VAL A 11 -10.13 -17.26 10.94
CA VAL A 11 -9.60 -18.21 9.97
C VAL A 11 -8.12 -17.95 9.75
N GLU A 12 -7.29 -18.86 10.23
CA GLU A 12 -5.85 -18.81 10.01
C GLU A 12 -5.52 -18.99 8.51
N LEU A 13 -4.77 -18.04 7.97
CA LEU A 13 -4.36 -18.04 6.57
C LEU A 13 -2.96 -18.60 6.43
N SER A 14 -2.71 -19.34 5.35
CA SER A 14 -1.36 -19.85 5.05
C SER A 14 -0.48 -18.85 4.31
N GLU A 15 -1.08 -17.80 3.75
CA GLU A 15 -0.45 -16.79 2.90
C GLU A 15 -1.01 -15.41 3.25
N ILE A 16 -0.23 -14.35 3.02
CA ILE A 16 -0.70 -12.98 3.22
C ILE A 16 -1.76 -12.70 2.15
N ALA A 17 -3.01 -12.53 2.59
CA ALA A 17 -4.10 -12.16 1.71
C ALA A 17 -3.97 -10.68 1.34
N SER A 18 -3.94 -10.40 0.03
CA SER A 18 -3.81 -9.04 -0.50
C SER A 18 -5.06 -8.54 -1.19
N CYS A 19 -5.94 -9.44 -1.62
CA CYS A 19 -7.20 -9.08 -2.26
C CYS A 19 -8.24 -10.17 -2.11
N GLY A 20 -9.51 -9.83 -2.27
CA GLY A 20 -10.57 -10.82 -2.30
C GLY A 20 -11.90 -10.23 -2.76
N CYS A 21 -12.85 -11.12 -2.99
CA CYS A 21 -14.22 -10.77 -3.31
C CYS A 21 -15.22 -11.71 -2.65
N ALA A 22 -16.45 -11.23 -2.49
CA ALA A 22 -17.58 -12.04 -2.06
C ALA A 22 -18.11 -12.86 -3.24
N LEU A 23 -18.47 -14.12 -2.96
CA LEU A 23 -19.19 -15.02 -3.84
C LEU A 23 -20.56 -15.38 -3.22
N PRO A 24 -21.53 -15.85 -4.02
CA PRO A 24 -22.84 -16.24 -3.50
C PRO A 24 -22.77 -17.34 -2.45
N GLY A 25 -23.67 -17.29 -1.47
CA GLY A 25 -23.81 -18.31 -0.44
C GLY A 25 -22.81 -18.17 0.71
N GLY A 26 -22.44 -16.93 1.08
CA GLY A 26 -21.53 -16.67 2.20
C GLY A 26 -20.09 -17.07 1.93
N LEU A 27 -19.66 -17.07 0.68
CA LEU A 27 -18.33 -17.50 0.26
C LEU A 27 -17.42 -16.30 0.00
N LEU A 28 -16.13 -16.45 0.30
CA LEU A 28 -15.08 -15.49 -0.02
C LEU A 28 -14.02 -16.17 -0.87
N ALA A 29 -13.65 -15.55 -1.98
CA ALA A 29 -12.44 -15.89 -2.70
C ALA A 29 -11.33 -14.91 -2.30
N LEU A 30 -10.29 -15.42 -1.63
CA LEU A 30 -9.16 -14.63 -1.15
C LEU A 30 -7.90 -14.97 -1.93
N GLY A 31 -7.34 -13.97 -2.59
CA GLY A 31 -6.03 -14.02 -3.23
C GLY A 31 -4.92 -13.64 -2.24
N GLY A 32 -3.90 -14.48 -2.17
CA GLY A 32 -2.71 -14.24 -1.37
C GLY A 32 -1.42 -14.61 -2.09
N SER A 33 -0.30 -14.29 -1.45
CA SER A 33 1.03 -14.69 -1.91
C SER A 33 1.91 -15.19 -0.78
N ASP A 34 2.87 -16.04 -1.14
CA ASP A 34 3.92 -16.44 -0.22
C ASP A 34 4.81 -15.24 0.19
N ASN A 35 5.42 -15.32 1.37
CA ASN A 35 6.32 -14.29 1.90
C ASN A 35 7.64 -14.17 1.13
N SER A 36 7.91 -15.06 0.18
CA SER A 36 9.15 -15.03 -0.61
C SER A 36 9.07 -14.05 -1.78
N GLY A 37 7.89 -13.47 -2.02
CA GLY A 37 7.71 -12.21 -2.71
C GLY A 37 7.66 -12.29 -4.23
N ILE A 38 7.91 -13.44 -4.86
CA ILE A 38 7.94 -13.53 -6.35
C ILE A 38 7.43 -14.88 -6.89
N SER A 39 7.46 -15.99 -6.14
CA SER A 39 7.28 -17.31 -6.78
C SER A 39 5.84 -17.81 -6.94
N THR A 40 5.01 -17.74 -5.89
CA THR A 40 3.69 -18.39 -5.94
C THR A 40 2.61 -17.60 -5.22
N GLY A 41 1.43 -17.57 -5.85
CA GLY A 41 0.21 -17.02 -5.29
C GLY A 41 -0.87 -18.08 -5.24
N SER A 42 -1.86 -17.89 -4.39
CA SER A 42 -3.01 -18.79 -4.34
C SER A 42 -4.31 -18.05 -4.10
N VAL A 43 -5.39 -18.63 -4.59
CA VAL A 43 -6.75 -18.19 -4.30
C VAL A 43 -7.44 -19.27 -3.47
N SER A 44 -7.85 -18.90 -2.25
CA SER A 44 -8.55 -19.78 -1.32
C SER A 44 -10.03 -19.41 -1.25
N LEU A 45 -10.90 -20.41 -1.31
CA LEU A 45 -12.34 -20.27 -1.15
C LEU A 45 -12.72 -20.58 0.31
N ILE A 46 -13.22 -19.59 1.03
CA ILE A 46 -13.53 -19.68 2.46
C ILE A 46 -15.01 -19.38 2.68
N HIS A 47 -15.71 -20.24 3.42
CA HIS A 47 -17.09 -20.01 3.84
C HIS A 47 -17.14 -19.12 5.09
N SER A 48 -18.22 -18.38 5.27
CA SER A 48 -18.45 -17.52 6.45
C SER A 48 -18.45 -18.28 7.79
N GLU A 49 -18.63 -19.60 7.75
CA GLU A 49 -18.48 -20.48 8.93
C GLU A 49 -17.02 -20.85 9.24
N GLY A 50 -16.05 -20.24 8.54
CA GLY A 50 -14.62 -20.42 8.77
C GLY A 50 -13.98 -21.62 8.06
N GLN A 51 -14.75 -22.36 7.27
CA GLN A 51 -14.25 -23.52 6.53
C GLN A 51 -13.59 -23.11 5.21
N CYS A 52 -12.35 -23.55 4.98
CA CYS A 52 -11.72 -23.50 3.66
C CYS A 52 -12.27 -24.64 2.78
N ILE A 53 -12.93 -24.29 1.69
CA ILE A 53 -13.60 -25.21 0.76
C ILE A 53 -12.63 -25.70 -0.32
N GLY A 54 -11.81 -24.78 -0.85
CA GLY A 54 -10.96 -25.06 -1.99
C GLY A 54 -9.81 -24.08 -2.07
N ARG A 55 -8.78 -24.46 -2.82
CA ARG A 55 -7.63 -23.61 -3.08
C ARG A 55 -7.05 -23.92 -4.45
N GLN A 56 -6.73 -22.87 -5.18
CA GLN A 56 -6.01 -22.95 -6.46
C GLN A 56 -4.71 -22.17 -6.38
N ASN A 57 -3.67 -22.72 -6.99
CA ASN A 57 -2.34 -22.10 -7.02
C ASN A 57 -2.06 -21.51 -8.39
N PHE A 58 -1.35 -20.39 -8.39
CA PHE A 58 -1.00 -19.61 -9.56
C PHE A 58 0.48 -19.24 -9.52
N GLU A 59 1.03 -18.99 -10.71
CA GLU A 59 2.37 -18.42 -10.83
C GLU A 59 2.30 -16.92 -10.60
N GLY A 60 3.17 -16.44 -9.70
CA GLY A 60 3.20 -15.03 -9.27
C GLY A 60 2.15 -14.68 -8.22
N LYS A 61 2.28 -13.48 -7.65
CA LYS A 61 1.36 -12.94 -6.64
C LYS A 61 -0.02 -12.72 -7.23
N ILE A 62 -1.08 -13.00 -6.47
CA ILE A 62 -2.44 -12.64 -6.87
C ILE A 62 -2.64 -11.14 -6.71
N ILE A 63 -2.99 -10.51 -7.82
CA ILE A 63 -3.16 -9.05 -7.91
C ILE A 63 -4.60 -8.67 -7.61
N ALA A 64 -5.54 -9.40 -8.19
CA ALA A 64 -6.96 -9.14 -8.03
C ALA A 64 -7.78 -10.42 -8.21
N VAL A 65 -8.87 -10.49 -7.44
CA VAL A 65 -9.89 -11.53 -7.54
C VAL A 65 -11.23 -10.82 -7.67
N ILE A 66 -11.94 -11.04 -8.78
CA ILE A 66 -13.18 -10.35 -9.10
C ILE A 66 -14.24 -11.40 -9.44
N SER A 67 -15.42 -11.27 -8.84
CA SER A 67 -16.58 -12.09 -9.19
C SER A 67 -17.51 -11.32 -10.11
N LEU A 68 -17.79 -11.88 -11.30
CA LEU A 68 -18.81 -11.35 -12.21
C LEU A 68 -19.67 -12.50 -12.69
N GLU A 69 -20.99 -12.31 -12.58
CA GLU A 69 -22.01 -13.29 -12.97
C GLU A 69 -21.78 -14.67 -12.34
N ASP A 70 -21.38 -15.66 -13.14
CA ASP A 70 -21.16 -17.06 -12.78
C ASP A 70 -19.68 -17.45 -12.76
N LYS A 71 -18.76 -16.47 -12.76
CA LYS A 71 -17.32 -16.68 -12.85
C LYS A 71 -16.52 -15.85 -11.85
N VAL A 72 -15.34 -16.39 -11.52
CA VAL A 72 -14.29 -15.69 -10.78
C VAL A 72 -13.11 -15.45 -11.71
N PHE A 73 -12.70 -14.19 -11.80
CA PHE A 73 -11.58 -13.72 -12.59
C PHE A 73 -10.41 -13.46 -11.66
N ILE A 74 -9.26 -14.03 -12.00
CA ILE A 74 -8.06 -14.00 -11.17
C ILE A 74 -6.92 -13.45 -12.03
N ALA A 75 -6.30 -12.37 -11.57
CA ALA A 75 -5.10 -11.81 -12.19
C ALA A 75 -3.86 -12.12 -11.34
N SER A 76 -2.77 -12.53 -12.00
CA SER A 76 -1.48 -12.76 -11.35
C SER A 76 -0.36 -11.87 -11.89
N SER A 77 0.62 -11.58 -11.04
CA SER A 77 1.70 -10.64 -11.34
C SER A 77 2.64 -11.08 -12.45
N THR A 78 2.71 -12.38 -12.78
CA THR A 78 3.64 -12.91 -13.81
C THR A 78 2.96 -13.76 -14.87
N GLY A 79 1.69 -14.14 -14.68
CA GLY A 79 0.96 -15.00 -15.60
C GLY A 79 0.03 -14.20 -16.51
N GLY A 80 -1.10 -13.79 -15.96
CA GLY A 80 -2.16 -13.13 -16.72
C GLY A 80 -3.50 -13.24 -16.01
N VAL A 81 -4.58 -13.32 -16.79
CA VAL A 81 -5.96 -13.39 -16.29
C VAL A 81 -6.56 -14.77 -16.57
N SER A 82 -7.07 -15.43 -15.55
CA SER A 82 -7.79 -16.69 -15.66
C SER A 82 -9.23 -16.54 -15.15
N ALA A 83 -10.18 -17.13 -15.87
CA ALA A 83 -11.57 -17.22 -15.45
C ALA A 83 -11.92 -18.64 -15.00
N PHE A 84 -12.49 -18.77 -13.81
CA PHE A 84 -12.93 -20.02 -13.20
C PHE A 84 -14.44 -20.00 -12.93
N SER A 85 -15.02 -21.19 -12.76
CA SER A 85 -16.32 -21.34 -12.09
C SER A 85 -16.27 -20.82 -10.64
N LEU A 86 -17.44 -20.50 -10.07
CA LEU A 86 -17.55 -19.99 -8.69
C LEU A 86 -16.97 -20.91 -7.61
N ASP A 87 -16.91 -22.22 -7.87
CA ASP A 87 -16.30 -23.21 -6.97
C ASP A 87 -14.76 -23.29 -7.09
N LEU A 88 -14.16 -22.52 -8.01
CA LEU A 88 -12.75 -22.57 -8.40
C LEU A 88 -12.27 -23.93 -8.93
N GLU A 89 -13.16 -24.87 -9.25
CA GLU A 89 -12.76 -26.20 -9.72
C GLU A 89 -12.48 -26.24 -11.22
N SER A 90 -13.27 -25.52 -12.01
CA SER A 90 -13.21 -25.57 -13.47
C SER A 90 -12.62 -24.28 -14.05
N LEU A 91 -11.45 -24.40 -14.69
CA LEU A 91 -10.89 -23.35 -15.54
C LEU A 91 -11.75 -23.21 -16.79
N VAL A 92 -12.33 -22.02 -17.00
CA VAL A 92 -13.15 -21.69 -18.17
C VAL A 92 -12.25 -21.25 -19.32
N TRP A 93 -11.35 -20.30 -19.06
CA TRP A 93 -10.36 -19.82 -20.01
C TRP A 93 -9.19 -19.11 -19.29
N SER A 94 -8.09 -18.92 -19.99
CA SER A 94 -6.94 -18.14 -19.51
C SER A 94 -6.38 -17.29 -20.65
N VAL A 95 -5.96 -16.07 -20.32
CA VAL A 95 -5.27 -15.12 -21.19
C VAL A 95 -3.91 -14.81 -20.56
N GLU A 96 -2.83 -15.13 -21.27
CA GLU A 96 -1.47 -14.80 -20.83
C GLU A 96 -1.17 -13.32 -21.10
N VAL A 97 -0.50 -12.68 -20.12
CA VAL A 97 -0.07 -11.30 -20.18
C VAL A 97 1.43 -11.28 -19.90
N GLU A 98 2.25 -11.24 -20.95
CA GLU A 98 3.71 -11.37 -20.86
C GLU A 98 4.37 -10.37 -19.92
N ALA A 99 3.81 -9.16 -19.79
CA ALA A 99 4.32 -8.11 -18.92
C ALA A 99 3.85 -8.23 -17.46
N GLY A 100 3.04 -9.23 -17.13
CA GLY A 100 2.39 -9.35 -15.83
C GLY A 100 1.19 -8.42 -15.66
N CYS A 101 0.34 -8.72 -14.69
CA CYS A 101 -0.77 -7.87 -14.30
C CYS A 101 -0.37 -6.97 -13.13
N ASP A 102 -0.75 -5.70 -13.18
CA ASP A 102 -0.56 -4.75 -12.06
C ASP A 102 -1.88 -4.40 -11.39
N LEU A 103 -2.95 -4.21 -12.17
CA LEU A 103 -4.28 -3.84 -11.68
C LEU A 103 -5.35 -4.51 -12.53
N MET A 104 -6.48 -4.86 -11.91
CA MET A 104 -7.66 -5.38 -12.61
C MET A 104 -8.93 -4.82 -11.98
N VAL A 105 -9.90 -4.43 -12.81
CA VAL A 105 -11.20 -3.95 -12.37
C VAL A 105 -12.31 -4.53 -13.25
N ALA A 106 -13.50 -4.68 -12.67
CA ALA A 106 -14.71 -4.97 -13.43
C ALA A 106 -15.20 -3.73 -14.17
N ALA A 107 -15.55 -3.88 -15.44
CA ALA A 107 -16.15 -2.84 -16.27
C ALA A 107 -17.43 -3.37 -16.92
N GLY A 108 -18.55 -3.27 -16.19
CA GLY A 108 -19.81 -3.89 -16.61
C GLY A 108 -19.69 -5.40 -16.53
N GLU A 109 -19.87 -6.08 -17.67
CA GLU A 109 -19.62 -7.53 -17.80
C GLU A 109 -18.16 -7.85 -18.14
N ASP A 110 -17.39 -6.85 -18.61
CA ASP A 110 -16.01 -7.03 -19.05
C ASP A 110 -15.02 -6.89 -17.88
N ILE A 111 -13.79 -7.32 -18.12
CA ILE A 111 -12.64 -7.04 -17.28
C ILE A 111 -11.71 -6.06 -17.98
N VAL A 112 -11.24 -5.07 -17.23
CA VAL A 112 -10.19 -4.16 -17.67
C VAL A 112 -8.97 -4.36 -16.79
N LEU A 113 -7.82 -4.53 -17.43
CA LEU A 113 -6.54 -4.84 -16.80
C LEU A 113 -5.48 -3.82 -17.21
N ALA A 114 -4.62 -3.42 -16.28
CA ALA A 114 -3.36 -2.75 -16.57
C ALA A 114 -2.18 -3.75 -16.43
N ASP A 115 -1.29 -3.77 -17.41
CA ASP A 115 -0.07 -4.59 -17.39
C ASP A 115 1.18 -3.80 -16.98
N GLY A 116 2.25 -4.50 -16.58
CA GLY A 116 3.52 -3.89 -16.15
C GLY A 116 4.30 -3.17 -17.25
N ALA A 117 3.84 -3.23 -18.50
CA ALA A 117 4.37 -2.44 -19.60
C ALA A 117 3.56 -1.15 -19.86
N GLY A 118 2.56 -0.87 -19.03
CA GLY A 118 1.72 0.31 -19.13
C GLY A 118 0.60 0.22 -20.17
N ALA A 119 0.18 -0.99 -20.53
CA ALA A 119 -0.93 -1.23 -21.43
C ALA A 119 -2.22 -1.57 -20.70
N VAL A 120 -3.32 -1.01 -21.20
CA VAL A 120 -4.68 -1.33 -20.78
C VAL A 120 -5.26 -2.36 -21.72
N TRP A 121 -5.80 -3.44 -21.15
CA TRP A 121 -6.45 -4.53 -21.86
C TRP A 121 -7.93 -4.55 -21.49
N ARG A 122 -8.81 -4.78 -22.47
CA ARG A 122 -10.23 -5.06 -22.24
C ARG A 122 -10.54 -6.48 -22.70
N ILE A 123 -11.02 -7.30 -21.77
CA ILE A 123 -11.25 -8.73 -21.96
C ILE A 123 -12.73 -9.01 -21.72
N LEU A 124 -13.39 -9.62 -22.70
CA LEU A 124 -14.78 -10.05 -22.61
C LEU A 124 -14.95 -11.24 -21.64
N PRO A 125 -16.16 -11.49 -21.11
CA PRO A 125 -16.47 -12.65 -20.26
C PRO A 125 -16.10 -14.03 -20.86
N ASN A 126 -15.92 -14.11 -22.18
CA ASN A 126 -15.57 -15.32 -22.92
C ASN A 126 -14.04 -15.50 -23.11
N GLY A 127 -13.22 -14.55 -22.63
CA GLY A 127 -11.76 -14.57 -22.77
C GLY A 127 -11.23 -13.92 -24.05
N GLU A 128 -12.10 -13.35 -24.89
CA GLU A 128 -11.69 -12.60 -26.06
C GLU A 128 -11.10 -11.25 -25.64
N VAL A 129 -9.84 -11.01 -26.03
CA VAL A 129 -9.18 -9.71 -25.87
C VAL A 129 -9.66 -8.80 -26.99
N LEU A 130 -10.43 -7.76 -26.64
CA LEU A 130 -10.91 -6.81 -27.64
C LEU A 130 -9.80 -5.89 -28.14
N ARG A 131 -8.97 -5.41 -27.21
CA ARG A 131 -8.01 -4.34 -27.44
C ARG A 131 -6.88 -4.32 -26.42
N LYS A 132 -5.78 -3.65 -26.81
CA LYS A 132 -4.59 -3.37 -26.01
C LYS A 132 -4.03 -2.01 -26.40
N ASN A 133 -4.02 -1.05 -25.48
CA ASN A 133 -3.45 0.28 -25.68
C ASN A 133 -2.44 0.66 -24.60
N THR A 134 -1.24 1.05 -25.03
CA THR A 134 -0.18 1.53 -24.13
C THR A 134 -0.33 3.02 -23.90
N ILE A 135 -0.42 3.43 -22.62
CA ILE A 135 -0.65 4.82 -22.20
C ILE A 135 0.52 5.34 -21.37
N GLY A 136 1.13 4.50 -20.53
CA GLY A 136 2.21 4.85 -19.62
C GLY A 136 2.17 3.98 -18.36
N GLU A 137 2.98 4.27 -17.35
CA GLU A 137 2.99 3.52 -16.09
C GLU A 137 1.72 3.81 -15.28
N ILE A 138 0.86 2.81 -15.14
CA ILE A 138 -0.49 2.94 -14.54
C ILE A 138 -0.41 2.59 -13.06
N THR A 139 -0.90 3.48 -12.21
CA THR A 139 -0.93 3.29 -10.75
C THR A 139 -2.34 3.08 -10.21
N HIS A 140 -3.36 3.59 -10.92
CA HIS A 140 -4.77 3.49 -10.50
C HIS A 140 -5.67 3.16 -11.68
N LEU A 141 -6.65 2.29 -11.44
CA LEU A 141 -7.61 1.85 -12.44
C LEU A 141 -8.99 1.72 -11.79
N CYS A 142 -10.00 2.36 -12.37
CA CYS A 142 -11.39 2.24 -11.93
C CYS A 142 -12.35 2.31 -13.13
N SER A 143 -13.56 1.80 -12.98
CA SER A 143 -14.58 1.80 -14.04
C SER A 143 -15.84 2.51 -13.58
N SER A 144 -16.55 3.12 -14.53
CA SER A 144 -17.93 3.55 -14.37
C SER A 144 -18.84 2.35 -14.09
N ASN A 145 -19.99 2.60 -13.46
CA ASN A 145 -20.94 1.56 -13.07
C ASN A 145 -21.54 0.81 -14.28
N ASP A 146 -21.61 1.45 -15.44
CA ASP A 146 -22.06 0.83 -16.69
C ASP A 146 -20.94 0.09 -17.45
N GLY A 147 -19.66 0.26 -17.05
CA GLY A 147 -18.51 -0.36 -17.72
C GLY A 147 -18.08 0.33 -19.02
N GLU A 148 -18.70 1.44 -19.38
CA GLU A 148 -18.42 2.12 -20.65
C GLU A 148 -17.22 3.05 -20.57
N VAL A 149 -16.86 3.52 -19.37
CA VAL A 149 -15.75 4.45 -19.17
C VAL A 149 -14.80 3.92 -18.11
N VAL A 150 -13.52 3.97 -18.41
CA VAL A 150 -12.42 3.60 -17.51
C VAL A 150 -11.63 4.85 -17.16
N GLY A 151 -11.37 5.03 -15.87
CA GLY A 151 -10.52 6.07 -15.31
C GLY A 151 -9.16 5.48 -14.99
N ILE A 152 -8.11 6.12 -15.49
CA ILE A 152 -6.73 5.63 -15.43
C ILE A 152 -5.88 6.73 -14.82
N GLY A 153 -5.19 6.41 -13.73
CA GLY A 153 -4.22 7.28 -13.08
C GLY A 153 -2.81 6.76 -13.34
N LEU A 154 -1.89 7.65 -13.72
CA LEU A 154 -0.51 7.32 -14.02
C LEU A 154 0.44 7.74 -12.90
N SER A 155 1.66 7.20 -12.91
CA SER A 155 2.72 7.51 -11.93
C SER A 155 3.21 8.96 -11.99
N ASP A 156 3.04 9.63 -13.13
CA ASP A 156 3.38 11.03 -13.37
C ASP A 156 2.27 12.02 -12.97
N GLY A 157 1.18 11.53 -12.35
CA GLY A 157 0.05 12.35 -11.93
C GLY A 157 -0.98 12.64 -13.03
N ARG A 158 -0.76 12.13 -14.25
CA ARG A 158 -1.73 12.24 -15.34
C ARG A 158 -2.97 11.37 -15.08
N VAL A 159 -4.15 11.92 -15.39
CA VAL A 159 -5.44 11.24 -15.32
C VAL A 159 -6.05 11.16 -16.71
N VAL A 160 -6.47 9.98 -17.13
CA VAL A 160 -7.12 9.73 -18.41
C VAL A 160 -8.49 9.08 -18.17
N MET A 161 -9.53 9.61 -18.81
CA MET A 161 -10.79 8.90 -18.96
C MET A 161 -10.90 8.37 -20.39
N MET A 162 -11.18 7.08 -20.51
CA MET A 162 -11.20 6.36 -21.77
C MET A 162 -12.54 5.64 -21.94
N ASP A 163 -13.17 5.75 -23.12
CA ASP A 163 -14.38 4.98 -23.43
C ASP A 163 -14.08 3.52 -23.82
N SER A 164 -15.13 2.71 -23.95
CA SER A 164 -15.06 1.32 -24.43
C SER A 164 -14.48 1.14 -25.83
N SER A 165 -14.42 2.22 -26.62
CA SER A 165 -13.81 2.28 -27.95
C SER A 165 -12.36 2.80 -27.92
N GLU A 166 -11.79 3.00 -26.74
CA GLU A 166 -10.47 3.53 -26.45
C GLU A 166 -10.22 4.99 -26.86
N ASN A 167 -11.28 5.75 -27.08
CA ASN A 167 -11.14 7.19 -27.25
C ASN A 167 -10.89 7.83 -25.89
N ILE A 168 -9.88 8.68 -25.83
CA ILE A 168 -9.64 9.52 -24.66
C ILE A 168 -10.73 10.61 -24.64
N LEU A 169 -11.58 10.54 -23.61
CA LEU A 169 -12.67 11.48 -23.37
C LEU A 169 -12.18 12.71 -22.61
N GLN A 170 -11.32 12.50 -21.62
CA GLN A 170 -10.64 13.55 -20.86
C GLN A 170 -9.19 13.14 -20.61
N ASP A 171 -8.32 14.14 -20.69
CA ASP A 171 -6.88 14.00 -20.50
C ASP A 171 -6.40 15.16 -19.64
N SER A 172 -6.04 14.87 -18.40
CA SER A 172 -5.61 15.85 -17.41
C SER A 172 -4.17 15.55 -17.03
N LEU A 173 -3.25 16.39 -17.51
CA LEU A 173 -1.83 16.28 -17.19
C LEU A 173 -1.57 16.76 -15.76
N ALA A 174 -0.49 16.27 -15.15
CA ALA A 174 0.12 16.98 -14.04
C ALA A 174 0.69 18.31 -14.55
N ALA A 175 0.85 19.29 -13.66
CA ALA A 175 1.44 20.55 -14.07
C ALA A 175 2.95 20.41 -14.33
N ASP A 176 3.45 21.13 -15.35
CA ASP A 176 4.85 21.06 -15.78
C ASP A 176 5.86 21.52 -14.70
N ASP A 177 5.40 22.26 -13.69
CA ASP A 177 6.21 22.85 -12.62
C ASP A 177 6.21 22.05 -11.32
N ASP A 178 5.51 20.90 -11.28
CA ASP A 178 5.26 20.14 -10.07
C ASP A 178 5.35 18.62 -10.32
N ILE A 179 5.55 17.86 -9.24
CA ILE A 179 5.44 16.40 -9.25
C ILE A 179 4.12 16.08 -8.55
N GLU A 180 3.11 15.70 -9.34
CA GLU A 180 1.82 15.29 -8.80
C GLU A 180 1.70 13.77 -8.78
N THR A 181 1.00 13.25 -7.77
CA THR A 181 0.69 11.83 -7.64
C THR A 181 -0.81 11.66 -7.39
N ILE A 182 -1.32 10.48 -7.72
CA ILE A 182 -2.71 10.10 -7.47
C ILE A 182 -2.71 9.15 -6.29
N SER A 183 -3.58 9.38 -5.31
CA SER A 183 -3.67 8.56 -4.09
C SER A 183 -4.93 7.71 -4.00
N ALA A 184 -6.01 8.12 -4.66
CA ALA A 184 -7.24 7.34 -4.76
C ALA A 184 -8.08 7.79 -5.96
N MET A 185 -8.83 6.86 -6.55
CA MET A 185 -9.80 7.17 -7.60
C MET A 185 -11.06 6.32 -7.46
N SER A 186 -12.22 6.88 -7.82
CA SER A 186 -13.46 6.11 -7.95
C SER A 186 -14.47 6.81 -8.84
N PHE A 187 -15.34 6.06 -9.51
CA PHE A 187 -16.49 6.62 -10.20
C PHE A 187 -17.70 6.74 -9.29
N ARG A 188 -18.46 7.81 -9.49
CA ARG A 188 -19.85 7.94 -9.03
C ARG A 188 -20.82 7.29 -10.01
N SER A 189 -22.05 7.09 -9.55
CA SER A 189 -23.16 6.56 -10.35
C SER A 189 -23.61 7.47 -11.50
N ASP A 190 -23.20 8.74 -11.51
CA ASP A 190 -23.51 9.73 -12.54
C ASP A 190 -22.39 9.90 -13.59
N ASN A 191 -21.45 8.94 -13.65
CA ASN A 191 -20.28 8.95 -14.51
C ASN A 191 -19.32 10.14 -14.25
N THR A 192 -19.30 10.64 -13.01
CA THR A 192 -18.25 11.55 -12.54
C THR A 192 -17.11 10.73 -11.95
N LEU A 193 -15.91 10.86 -12.52
CA LEU A 193 -14.67 10.34 -11.95
C LEU A 193 -14.20 11.27 -10.82
N ILE A 194 -13.95 10.68 -9.67
CA ILE A 194 -13.39 11.36 -8.50
C ILE A 194 -11.93 10.97 -8.41
N VAL A 195 -11.04 11.95 -8.33
CA VAL A 195 -9.59 11.76 -8.23
C VAL A 195 -9.06 12.50 -7.02
N ALA A 196 -8.39 11.80 -6.13
CA ALA A 196 -7.52 12.43 -5.14
C ALA A 196 -6.13 12.61 -5.72
N ARG A 197 -5.71 13.87 -5.87
CA ARG A 197 -4.39 14.24 -6.38
C ARG A 197 -3.59 14.99 -5.32
N ASN A 198 -2.29 14.72 -5.28
CA ASN A 198 -1.35 15.26 -4.31
C ASN A 198 -0.17 15.90 -5.03
N SER A 199 0.08 17.17 -4.75
CA SER A 199 1.28 17.90 -5.16
C SER A 199 2.41 17.64 -4.17
N LEU A 200 3.54 17.12 -4.64
CA LEU A 200 4.71 16.82 -3.81
C LEU A 200 5.80 17.90 -3.92
N GLY A 201 5.74 18.74 -4.95
CA GLY A 201 6.68 19.82 -5.19
C GLY A 201 6.23 21.14 -4.61
N MET A 202 7.06 22.17 -4.84
CA MET A 202 6.69 23.55 -4.56
C MET A 202 5.83 24.07 -5.72
N ALA A 203 4.51 23.97 -5.60
CA ALA A 203 3.61 24.61 -6.54
C ALA A 203 3.91 26.12 -6.65
N LEU A 204 4.02 26.63 -7.86
CA LEU A 204 4.28 28.06 -8.11
C LEU A 204 2.97 28.88 -8.19
N ASP A 205 1.81 28.25 -7.99
CA ASP A 205 0.47 28.83 -8.06
C ASP A 205 -0.36 28.56 -6.78
N GLU A 206 -1.66 28.90 -6.83
CA GLU A 206 -2.60 28.75 -5.70
C GLU A 206 -3.28 27.37 -5.66
N ARG A 207 -2.74 26.33 -6.31
CA ARG A 207 -3.35 24.99 -6.23
C ARG A 207 -3.20 24.41 -4.83
N PHE A 208 -4.16 23.56 -4.48
CA PHE A 208 -4.14 22.84 -3.21
C PHE A 208 -3.17 21.66 -3.27
N GLU A 209 -2.41 21.48 -2.19
CA GLU A 209 -1.44 20.38 -2.03
C GLU A 209 -2.14 19.03 -2.10
N ASN A 210 -3.19 18.84 -1.30
CA ASN A 210 -4.03 17.64 -1.30
C ASN A 210 -5.41 18.06 -1.77
N ARG A 211 -5.94 17.41 -2.81
CA ARG A 211 -7.24 17.81 -3.37
C ARG A 211 -8.03 16.67 -3.96
N ILE A 212 -9.34 16.82 -3.93
CA ILE A 212 -10.28 16.05 -4.74
C ILE A 212 -10.63 16.83 -5.99
N GLU A 213 -10.52 16.19 -7.14
CA GLU A 213 -11.00 16.67 -8.43
C GLU A 213 -12.20 15.82 -8.89
N CYS A 214 -13.28 16.48 -9.30
CA CYS A 214 -14.49 15.84 -9.82
C CYS A 214 -14.56 16.04 -11.33
N TRP A 215 -14.30 15.00 -12.11
CA TRP A 215 -14.27 15.03 -13.57
C TRP A 215 -15.50 14.36 -14.15
N ASN A 216 -16.37 15.13 -14.80
CA ASN A 216 -17.48 14.57 -15.57
C ASN A 216 -17.03 14.25 -16.99
N VAL A 217 -17.47 13.11 -17.52
CA VAL A 217 -17.15 12.66 -18.88
C VAL A 217 -17.47 13.72 -19.95
N SER A 218 -18.61 14.40 -19.83
CA SER A 218 -19.09 15.35 -20.83
C SER A 218 -18.73 16.81 -20.54
N GLN A 219 -18.62 17.18 -19.26
CA GLN A 219 -18.42 18.58 -18.84
C GLN A 219 -16.96 18.89 -18.47
N GLY A 220 -16.10 17.88 -18.34
CA GLY A 220 -14.73 18.05 -17.84
C GLY A 220 -14.70 18.24 -16.32
N LEU A 221 -13.72 19.01 -15.84
CA LEU A 221 -13.56 19.31 -14.41
C LEU A 221 -14.73 20.15 -13.87
N LEU A 222 -15.50 19.57 -12.95
CA LEU A 222 -16.63 20.21 -12.27
C LEU A 222 -16.19 21.02 -11.05
N GLN A 223 -15.31 20.44 -10.23
CA GLN A 223 -14.92 20.99 -8.94
C GLN A 223 -13.55 20.48 -8.52
N THR A 224 -12.81 21.33 -7.83
CA THR A 224 -11.63 20.99 -7.05
C THR A 224 -11.88 21.36 -5.59
N THR A 225 -11.51 20.50 -4.65
CA THR A 225 -11.73 20.71 -3.21
C THR A 225 -10.48 20.37 -2.43
N GLU A 226 -10.03 21.29 -1.60
CA GLU A 226 -8.87 21.11 -0.72
C GLU A 226 -9.14 20.03 0.33
N LEU A 227 -8.12 19.22 0.61
CA LEU A 227 -8.08 18.28 1.71
C LEU A 227 -6.97 18.66 2.69
N SER A 228 -7.21 18.39 3.97
CA SER A 228 -6.24 18.57 5.05
C SER A 228 -5.08 17.55 5.01
N ALA A 229 -5.28 16.42 4.35
CA ALA A 229 -4.32 15.33 4.20
C ALA A 229 -4.61 14.51 2.93
N PRO A 230 -3.66 13.69 2.44
CA PRO A 230 -3.90 12.77 1.34
C PRO A 230 -5.08 11.83 1.62
N ALA A 231 -5.94 11.66 0.62
CA ALA A 231 -7.01 10.66 0.66
C ALA A 231 -6.41 9.27 0.47
N THR A 232 -6.77 8.33 1.32
CA THR A 232 -6.35 6.93 1.21
C THR A 232 -7.43 6.07 0.55
N THR A 233 -8.70 6.47 0.66
CA THR A 233 -9.84 5.74 0.11
C THR A 233 -11.01 6.69 -0.14
N ILE A 234 -11.78 6.40 -1.19
CA ILE A 234 -12.94 7.19 -1.61
C ILE A 234 -14.12 6.25 -1.77
N LEU A 235 -15.22 6.53 -1.05
CA LEU A 235 -16.49 5.84 -1.22
C LEU A 235 -17.52 6.78 -1.88
N PRO A 236 -17.94 6.52 -3.13
CA PRO A 236 -19.02 7.25 -3.77
C PRO A 236 -20.35 7.12 -3.02
N THR A 237 -21.10 8.21 -2.93
CA THR A 237 -22.47 8.22 -2.41
C THR A 237 -23.45 8.77 -3.45
N GLU A 238 -24.75 8.74 -3.15
CA GLU A 238 -25.79 9.26 -4.04
C GLU A 238 -25.62 10.77 -4.32
N PHE A 239 -25.20 11.54 -3.32
CA PHE A 239 -25.09 13.00 -3.39
C PHE A 239 -23.64 13.49 -3.52
N GLY A 240 -22.67 12.70 -3.06
CA GLY A 240 -21.29 13.14 -2.89
C GLY A 240 -20.30 11.98 -2.84
N ILE A 241 -19.32 12.14 -1.97
CA ILE A 241 -18.34 11.12 -1.62
C ILE A 241 -18.07 11.14 -0.12
N VAL A 242 -17.66 10.00 0.42
CA VAL A 242 -17.00 9.92 1.72
C VAL A 242 -15.53 9.63 1.48
N VAL A 243 -14.65 10.39 2.12
CA VAL A 243 -13.20 10.30 1.95
C VAL A 243 -12.57 9.90 3.27
N GLY A 244 -11.74 8.86 3.25
CA GLY A 244 -10.84 8.52 4.34
C GLY A 244 -9.48 9.14 4.08
N CYS A 245 -8.91 9.80 5.09
CA CYS A 245 -7.63 10.49 4.97
C CYS A 245 -6.53 9.80 5.78
N PHE A 246 -5.28 10.05 5.38
CA PHE A 246 -4.08 9.50 6.04
C PHE A 246 -3.93 9.96 7.50
N ASN A 247 -4.44 11.15 7.84
CA ASN A 247 -4.42 11.70 9.19
C ASN A 247 -5.59 11.22 10.08
N GLY A 248 -6.38 10.24 9.60
CA GLY A 248 -7.53 9.68 10.32
C GLY A 248 -8.84 10.46 10.14
N GLU A 249 -8.87 11.52 9.35
CA GLU A 249 -10.11 12.28 9.12
C GLU A 249 -11.04 11.57 8.14
N LEU A 250 -12.30 11.41 8.55
CA LEU A 250 -13.40 10.94 7.74
C LEU A 250 -14.21 12.15 7.28
N LEU A 251 -14.24 12.40 5.98
CA LEU A 251 -14.87 13.59 5.39
C LEU A 251 -16.07 13.19 4.54
N GLU A 252 -17.11 14.02 4.54
CA GLU A 252 -18.18 13.98 3.56
C GLU A 252 -18.08 15.21 2.66
N ILE A 253 -18.08 14.98 1.35
CA ILE A 253 -17.97 16.04 0.33
C ILE A 253 -19.13 15.88 -0.64
N GLU A 254 -20.08 16.81 -0.59
CA GLU A 254 -21.11 16.96 -1.62
C GLU A 254 -20.53 17.78 -2.78
N ILE A 255 -20.79 17.37 -4.02
CA ILE A 255 -20.31 18.13 -5.18
C ILE A 255 -21.02 19.50 -5.20
N GLY A 256 -20.21 20.56 -5.13
CA GLY A 256 -20.60 21.96 -5.05
C GLY A 256 -20.44 22.56 -3.65
N SER A 257 -20.11 21.75 -2.64
CA SER A 257 -20.03 22.14 -1.24
C SER A 257 -18.62 21.99 -0.66
N GLU A 258 -18.37 22.66 0.46
CA GLU A 258 -17.15 22.49 1.24
C GLU A 258 -17.15 21.14 2.00
N PRO A 259 -15.96 20.55 2.25
CA PRO A 259 -15.84 19.28 2.95
C PRO A 259 -16.30 19.41 4.40
N THR A 260 -17.08 18.44 4.87
CA THR A 260 -17.52 18.35 6.26
C THR A 260 -16.78 17.22 6.96
N ILE A 261 -16.10 17.52 8.07
CA ILE A 261 -15.48 16.48 8.90
C ILE A 261 -16.58 15.75 9.66
N LEU A 262 -16.76 14.47 9.33
CA LEU A 262 -17.66 13.58 10.04
C LEU A 262 -17.03 13.15 11.36
N HIS A 263 -15.86 12.53 11.30
CA HIS A 263 -15.17 11.99 12.46
C HIS A 263 -13.64 12.05 12.28
N LYS A 264 -12.89 11.94 13.38
CA LYS A 264 -11.44 11.81 13.36
C LYS A 264 -11.01 10.59 14.16
N PHE A 265 -10.47 9.60 13.46
CA PHE A 265 -9.88 8.40 14.03
C PHE A 265 -8.46 8.69 14.51
N ASP A 266 -7.97 7.87 15.44
CA ASP A 266 -6.63 8.01 16.01
C ASP A 266 -5.52 7.62 15.01
N TYR A 267 -5.86 6.82 13.99
CA TYR A 267 -4.93 6.33 12.98
C TYR A 267 -5.44 6.56 11.54
N SER A 268 -4.54 6.39 10.56
CA SER A 268 -4.87 6.48 9.13
C SER A 268 -6.03 5.56 8.77
N ILE A 269 -7.03 6.10 8.09
CA ILE A 269 -8.07 5.28 7.47
C ILE A 269 -7.43 4.54 6.29
N THR A 270 -7.67 3.24 6.17
CA THR A 270 -7.14 2.41 5.08
C THR A 270 -8.23 2.05 4.07
N THR A 271 -9.44 1.78 4.54
CA THR A 271 -10.56 1.37 3.68
C THR A 271 -11.90 1.77 4.27
N ILE A 272 -12.89 1.98 3.40
CA ILE A 272 -14.27 2.30 3.76
C ILE A 272 -15.18 1.38 2.96
N SER A 273 -16.08 0.70 3.65
CA SER A 273 -17.13 -0.12 3.03
C SER A 273 -18.51 0.33 3.49
N ARG A 274 -19.50 0.23 2.60
CA ARG A 274 -20.90 0.53 2.93
C ARG A 274 -21.52 -0.65 3.67
N TRP A 275 -22.16 -0.38 4.79
CA TRP A 275 -22.95 -1.36 5.53
C TRP A 275 -24.36 -0.83 5.76
N GLU A 276 -25.31 -1.28 4.94
CA GLU A 276 -26.67 -0.73 4.91
C GLU A 276 -26.70 0.81 4.82
N ASN A 277 -27.08 1.50 5.91
CA ASN A 277 -27.11 2.96 6.02
C ASN A 277 -25.86 3.55 6.72
N ASP A 278 -25.04 2.69 7.31
CA ASP A 278 -23.82 2.98 8.04
C ASP A 278 -22.57 2.70 7.18
N LEU A 279 -21.40 2.94 7.77
CA LEU A 279 -20.10 2.69 7.17
C LEU A 279 -19.28 1.77 8.07
N LEU A 280 -18.52 0.88 7.45
CA LEU A 280 -17.43 0.16 8.10
C LEU A 280 -16.13 0.83 7.70
N ILE A 281 -15.36 1.23 8.70
CA ILE A 281 -14.12 1.98 8.53
C ILE A 281 -12.99 1.10 9.05
N GLY A 282 -12.00 0.81 8.20
CA GLY A 282 -10.72 0.28 8.62
C GLY A 282 -9.76 1.43 8.91
N SER A 283 -9.21 1.49 10.12
CA SER A 283 -8.23 2.48 10.56
C SER A 283 -7.07 1.76 11.23
N TRP A 284 -6.00 1.53 10.47
CA TRP A 284 -4.90 0.65 10.88
C TRP A 284 -5.39 -0.70 11.43
N PHE A 285 -5.24 -0.95 12.72
CA PHE A 285 -5.60 -2.20 13.39
C PHE A 285 -7.08 -2.20 13.80
N ASP A 286 -7.80 -1.09 13.72
CA ASP A 286 -9.17 -0.98 14.21
C ASP A 286 -10.20 -0.99 13.08
N ILE A 287 -11.19 -1.87 13.17
CA ILE A 287 -12.41 -1.78 12.36
C ILE A 287 -13.53 -1.19 13.21
N ALA A 288 -14.24 -0.20 12.67
CA ALA A 288 -15.34 0.46 13.36
C ALA A 288 -16.58 0.55 12.48
N ARG A 289 -17.75 0.37 13.09
CA ARG A 289 -19.03 0.73 12.47
C ARG A 289 -19.40 2.15 12.86
N TYR A 290 -19.47 3.02 11.87
CA TYR A 290 -19.79 4.43 12.02
C TYR A 290 -21.15 4.75 11.39
N THR A 291 -22.04 5.40 12.16
CA THR A 291 -23.33 5.83 11.65
C THR A 291 -23.32 7.31 11.28
N ARG A 292 -23.71 7.59 10.03
CA ARG A 292 -23.82 8.97 9.51
C ARG A 292 -24.97 9.73 10.16
N LYS A 293 -26.03 9.03 10.59
CA LYS A 293 -27.24 9.66 11.13
C LYS A 293 -26.99 10.33 12.48
N ASP A 294 -26.25 9.65 13.36
CA ASP A 294 -25.98 10.14 14.71
C ASP A 294 -24.55 10.69 14.88
N ASN A 295 -23.74 10.63 13.81
CA ASN A 295 -22.31 10.97 13.81
C ASN A 295 -21.56 10.35 15.00
N LYS A 296 -21.62 9.02 15.11
CA LYS A 296 -20.99 8.27 16.20
C LYS A 296 -20.50 6.91 15.75
N ILE A 297 -19.49 6.41 16.46
CA ILE A 297 -19.08 5.01 16.37
C ILE A 297 -20.08 4.17 17.17
N ILE A 298 -20.66 3.15 16.54
CA ILE A 298 -21.55 2.17 17.18
C ILE A 298 -20.70 1.17 17.97
N TRP A 299 -19.66 0.64 17.34
CA TRP A 299 -18.68 -0.25 17.94
C TRP A 299 -17.33 -0.12 17.23
N SER A 300 -16.27 -0.52 17.94
CA SER A 300 -14.93 -0.73 17.38
C SER A 300 -14.38 -2.08 17.81
N LEU A 301 -13.61 -2.72 16.94
CA LEU A 301 -12.99 -4.02 17.14
C LEU A 301 -11.54 -3.95 16.64
N GLU A 302 -10.62 -4.41 17.48
CA GLU A 302 -9.19 -4.48 17.15
C GLU A 302 -8.89 -5.77 16.38
N HIS A 303 -8.14 -5.63 15.29
CA HIS A 303 -7.64 -6.68 14.42
C HIS A 303 -6.12 -6.76 14.59
N ILE A 304 -5.55 -7.97 14.54
CA ILE A 304 -4.12 -8.16 14.86
C ILE A 304 -3.18 -7.58 13.79
N GLY A 305 -3.67 -7.48 12.54
CA GLY A 305 -2.96 -6.89 11.40
C GLY A 305 -3.60 -5.57 10.96
N ILE A 306 -2.86 -4.79 10.17
CA ILE A 306 -3.37 -3.57 9.55
C ILE A 306 -4.46 -3.95 8.56
N ILE A 307 -5.66 -3.42 8.70
CA ILE A 307 -6.81 -3.72 7.84
C ILE A 307 -6.53 -3.19 6.44
N GLU A 308 -6.53 -4.11 5.48
CA GLU A 308 -6.30 -3.80 4.05
C GLU A 308 -7.62 -3.84 3.27
N GLN A 309 -8.56 -4.73 3.62
CA GLN A 309 -9.83 -4.87 2.90
C GLN A 309 -10.99 -5.31 3.81
N ILE A 310 -12.18 -4.77 3.53
CA ILE A 310 -13.45 -5.16 4.14
C ILE A 310 -14.38 -5.67 3.04
N ILE A 311 -14.83 -6.93 3.16
CA ILE A 311 -15.64 -7.62 2.15
C ILE A 311 -17.00 -7.98 2.76
N SER A 312 -18.07 -7.33 2.29
CA SER A 312 -19.44 -7.63 2.70
C SER A 312 -19.99 -8.86 1.95
N LEU A 313 -20.58 -9.80 2.68
CA LEU A 313 -21.18 -11.03 2.13
C LEU A 313 -22.70 -10.92 2.00
N ASP A 314 -23.29 -11.79 1.19
CA ASP A 314 -24.73 -11.84 0.93
C ASP A 314 -25.56 -12.42 2.10
N ASN A 315 -24.91 -13.01 3.09
CA ASN A 315 -25.53 -13.61 4.27
C ASN A 315 -25.48 -12.70 5.52
N GLY A 316 -25.06 -11.45 5.38
CA GLY A 316 -24.98 -10.49 6.49
C GLY A 316 -23.70 -10.58 7.32
N CYS A 317 -22.73 -11.41 6.93
CA CYS A 317 -21.39 -11.39 7.52
C CYS A 317 -20.44 -10.48 6.72
N VAL A 318 -19.33 -10.12 7.36
CA VAL A 318 -18.25 -9.33 6.76
C VAL A 318 -16.92 -10.04 7.00
N GLY A 319 -16.14 -10.21 5.94
CA GLY A 319 -14.74 -10.62 6.02
C GLY A 319 -13.83 -9.40 6.18
N VAL A 320 -12.95 -9.41 7.16
CA VAL A 320 -11.97 -8.37 7.43
C VAL A 320 -10.59 -8.97 7.21
N ILE A 321 -9.86 -8.43 6.23
CA ILE A 321 -8.51 -8.85 5.87
C ILE A 321 -7.53 -7.84 6.45
N GLY A 322 -6.48 -8.33 7.10
CA GLY A 322 -5.36 -7.48 7.47
C GLY A 322 -4.00 -8.09 7.14
N ASP A 323 -2.95 -7.28 7.35
CA ASP A 323 -1.56 -7.62 7.13
C ASP A 323 -0.73 -7.38 8.39
N ASP A 324 -0.04 -8.41 8.88
CA ASP A 324 0.93 -8.27 9.98
C ASP A 324 2.32 -7.93 9.42
N ARG A 325 2.54 -6.62 9.24
CA ARG A 325 3.81 -6.06 8.77
C ARG A 325 4.99 -6.27 9.74
N LYS A 326 4.76 -6.75 10.97
CA LYS A 326 5.82 -6.89 11.99
C LYS A 326 6.56 -8.23 11.89
N HIS A 327 5.83 -9.32 11.69
CA HIS A 327 6.40 -10.67 11.74
C HIS A 327 6.44 -11.37 10.39
N ALA A 328 5.97 -10.70 9.33
CA ALA A 328 5.77 -11.30 8.01
C ALA A 328 4.99 -12.62 8.13
N THR A 329 4.04 -12.71 9.05
CA THR A 329 3.11 -13.83 9.17
C THR A 329 1.76 -13.40 8.62
N PRO A 330 1.03 -14.27 7.92
CA PRO A 330 -0.33 -13.95 7.51
C PRO A 330 -1.18 -13.58 8.72
N ALA A 331 -1.83 -12.41 8.68
CA ALA A 331 -2.88 -12.15 9.66
C ALA A 331 -4.09 -13.05 9.33
N PRO A 332 -4.83 -13.52 10.34
CA PRO A 332 -6.04 -14.31 10.12
C PRO A 332 -7.11 -13.45 9.47
N LEU A 333 -8.00 -14.10 8.73
CA LEU A 333 -9.26 -13.50 8.30
C LEU A 333 -10.22 -13.48 9.49
N PHE A 334 -10.71 -12.31 9.85
CA PHE A 334 -11.84 -12.18 10.78
C PHE A 334 -13.15 -12.21 10.01
N ILE A 335 -14.08 -13.05 10.44
CA ILE A 335 -15.46 -13.03 9.96
C ILE A 335 -16.32 -12.50 11.09
N ILE A 336 -17.00 -11.39 10.84
CA ILE A 336 -17.79 -10.68 11.83
C ILE A 336 -19.23 -10.53 11.36
N ASP A 337 -20.15 -10.44 12.31
CA ASP A 337 -21.51 -9.95 12.10
C ASP A 337 -21.59 -8.51 12.65
N PRO A 338 -21.64 -7.49 11.78
CA PRO A 338 -21.71 -6.09 12.21
C PRO A 338 -22.93 -5.72 13.05
N ASP A 339 -23.99 -6.53 13.01
CA ASP A 339 -25.26 -6.35 13.71
C ASP A 339 -25.37 -7.23 14.99
N SER A 340 -24.29 -7.92 15.36
CA SER A 340 -24.22 -8.71 16.59
C SER A 340 -24.37 -7.88 17.87
N GLU A 341 -24.65 -8.58 18.98
CA GLU A 341 -24.85 -7.94 20.28
C GLU A 341 -23.60 -7.16 20.72
N LEU A 342 -23.81 -5.92 21.15
CA LEU A 342 -22.75 -5.05 21.64
C LEU A 342 -22.29 -5.51 23.02
N LYS A 343 -20.99 -5.71 23.17
CA LYS A 343 -20.34 -5.92 24.46
C LYS A 343 -19.80 -4.63 25.01
N THR A 344 -20.10 -4.38 26.28
CA THR A 344 -19.51 -3.25 27.01
C THR A 344 -18.26 -3.71 27.76
N VAL A 345 -17.30 -2.81 27.98
CA VAL A 345 -16.02 -3.13 28.65
C VAL A 345 -16.23 -3.74 30.05
N GLU A 346 -17.35 -3.44 30.72
CA GLU A 346 -17.70 -4.01 32.03
C GLU A 346 -17.98 -5.52 31.99
N GLU A 347 -18.44 -6.07 30.86
CA GLU A 347 -18.77 -7.50 30.70
C GLU A 347 -17.54 -8.36 30.37
N ILE A 348 -16.43 -7.74 29.93
CA ILE A 348 -15.19 -8.43 29.57
C ILE A 348 -14.43 -8.93 30.81
N HIS A 349 -14.67 -8.33 31.98
CA HIS A 349 -14.03 -8.69 33.24
C HIS A 349 -14.62 -9.93 33.95
N ASP A 350 -15.72 -10.52 33.47
CA ASP A 350 -16.36 -11.69 34.09
C ASP A 350 -15.81 -13.04 33.58
N TYR A 351 -14.82 -13.04 32.66
CA TYR A 351 -14.28 -14.24 32.01
C TYR A 351 -12.89 -14.69 32.47
N ASP A 352 -12.36 -14.16 33.57
CA ASP A 352 -11.03 -14.57 34.11
C ASP A 352 -11.05 -15.77 35.08
N GLU A 353 -12.17 -16.49 35.24
CA GLU A 353 -12.20 -17.78 35.96
C GLU A 353 -12.53 -18.96 35.03
N ILE A 354 -11.66 -19.23 34.05
CA ILE A 354 -11.64 -20.54 33.37
C ILE A 354 -10.61 -21.44 34.09
N GLU A 355 -11.11 -22.37 34.91
CA GLU A 355 -10.33 -23.49 35.45
C GLU A 355 -9.76 -24.36 34.31
N PHE A 356 -8.49 -24.16 33.96
CA PHE A 356 -7.77 -25.04 33.05
C PHE A 356 -7.44 -26.38 33.71
N SER A 357 -8.29 -27.38 33.50
CA SER A 357 -7.94 -28.79 33.76
C SER A 357 -7.09 -29.34 32.60
N GLY A 358 -5.78 -29.13 32.66
CA GLY A 358 -4.86 -29.71 31.68
C GLY A 358 -3.41 -29.38 31.99
N LYS A 359 -2.62 -30.37 32.39
CA LYS A 359 -1.19 -30.22 32.71
C LYS A 359 -0.40 -29.67 31.52
N VAL A 360 -0.06 -28.38 31.56
CA VAL A 360 1.03 -27.80 30.78
C VAL A 360 1.95 -27.09 31.76
N GLN A 361 3.19 -27.57 31.85
CA GLN A 361 4.25 -26.95 32.62
C GLN A 361 4.79 -25.79 31.77
N ALA A 362 4.26 -24.58 31.96
CA ALA A 362 4.82 -23.36 31.42
C ALA A 362 5.52 -22.60 32.55
N SER A 363 6.81 -22.34 32.37
CA SER A 363 7.66 -21.56 33.28
C SER A 363 7.26 -20.08 33.23
N VAL A 364 6.94 -19.50 34.39
CA VAL A 364 6.47 -18.12 34.59
C VAL A 364 7.64 -17.11 34.56
N GLU A 365 8.60 -17.26 33.64
CA GLU A 365 9.80 -16.40 33.59
C GLU A 365 9.72 -15.27 32.55
N PHE A 366 8.60 -15.10 31.85
CA PHE A 366 8.50 -14.09 30.78
C PHE A 366 7.14 -13.38 30.74
N SER A 367 6.67 -12.88 31.88
CA SER A 367 5.47 -12.04 31.96
C SER A 367 5.80 -10.53 31.94
N GLY A 368 7.07 -10.12 32.06
CA GLY A 368 7.42 -8.69 32.16
C GLY A 368 6.80 -7.95 33.36
N SER A 369 6.12 -8.67 34.26
CA SER A 369 5.61 -8.15 35.51
C SER A 369 6.72 -8.20 36.57
N LEU A 370 6.85 -7.11 37.33
CA LEU A 370 7.77 -7.06 38.46
C LEU A 370 7.31 -8.07 39.50
N SER A 371 8.26 -8.78 40.10
CA SER A 371 7.96 -9.65 41.23
C SER A 371 7.50 -8.80 42.43
N LYS A 372 6.70 -9.38 43.33
CA LYS A 372 6.27 -8.71 44.58
C LYS A 372 7.43 -8.22 45.45
N GLU A 373 8.63 -8.77 45.24
CA GLU A 373 9.86 -8.33 45.92
C GLU A 373 10.48 -7.09 45.26
N GLU A 374 10.35 -6.95 43.93
CA GLU A 374 10.81 -5.77 43.19
C GLU A 374 9.86 -4.57 43.32
N GLU A 375 8.55 -4.81 43.43
CA GLU A 375 7.56 -3.76 43.73
C GLU A 375 7.84 -3.10 45.10
N VAL A 376 8.20 -3.92 46.10
CA VAL A 376 8.54 -3.42 47.44
C VAL A 376 9.87 -2.65 47.43
N ALA A 377 10.85 -3.08 46.63
CA ALA A 377 12.13 -2.38 46.50
C ALA A 377 12.02 -1.02 45.78
N ALA A 378 11.04 -0.87 44.88
CA ALA A 378 10.79 0.39 44.17
C ALA A 378 10.08 1.45 45.05
N GLU A 379 9.36 1.02 46.09
CA GLU A 379 8.68 1.92 47.04
C GLU A 379 9.58 2.40 48.20
N GLU A 380 10.76 1.79 48.39
CA GLU A 380 11.70 2.23 49.42
C GLU A 380 12.51 3.47 48.97
N ARG A 381 12.39 4.58 49.72
CA ARG A 381 13.26 5.74 49.54
C ARG A 381 14.72 5.37 49.86
N PRO A 382 15.69 5.75 49.00
CA PRO A 382 17.09 5.45 49.27
C PRO A 382 17.56 6.14 50.55
N ILE A 383 18.25 5.38 51.41
CA ILE A 383 18.90 5.90 52.61
C ILE A 383 20.16 6.65 52.17
N PHE A 384 20.13 7.98 52.30
CA PHE A 384 21.30 8.81 52.02
C PHE A 384 22.38 8.58 53.09
N PRO A 385 23.66 8.42 52.71
CA PRO A 385 24.77 8.40 53.65
C PRO A 385 24.84 9.72 54.45
N GLU A 386 25.20 9.65 55.74
CA GLU A 386 25.21 10.77 56.70
C GLU A 386 26.18 11.93 56.38
N ASP A 387 26.88 11.93 55.24
CA ASP A 387 27.86 12.97 54.86
C ASP A 387 27.45 13.82 53.64
N ALA A 388 26.16 13.85 53.28
CA ALA A 388 25.66 14.74 52.22
C ALA A 388 25.27 16.16 52.71
N SER A 389 25.75 16.59 53.88
CA SER A 389 25.47 17.92 54.43
C SER A 389 26.32 19.05 53.83
N SER A 390 27.29 18.73 52.96
CA SER A 390 28.18 19.72 52.33
C SER A 390 27.72 20.20 50.94
N ILE A 391 26.66 19.63 50.34
CA ILE A 391 26.25 19.94 48.96
C ILE A 391 24.93 20.76 48.90
N LEU A 392 24.18 20.82 50.00
CA LEU A 392 22.92 21.56 50.09
C LEU A 392 23.09 23.06 50.43
N GLY A 393 24.33 23.54 50.57
CA GLY A 393 24.62 24.95 50.87
C GLY A 393 24.69 25.88 49.64
N ASP A 394 24.83 25.32 48.43
CA ASP A 394 25.04 26.10 47.20
C ASP A 394 23.76 26.29 46.37
N LEU A 395 22.59 25.91 46.89
CA LEU A 395 21.29 26.02 46.20
C LEU A 395 20.37 27.12 46.74
N SER A 396 20.89 28.05 47.55
CA SER A 396 20.10 29.15 48.13
C SER A 396 20.49 30.54 47.64
N GLU A 397 20.72 30.71 46.33
CA GLU A 397 20.66 32.03 45.70
C GLU A 397 19.46 32.12 44.76
N GLU A 398 18.44 32.84 45.23
CA GLU A 398 17.36 33.39 44.40
C GLU A 398 17.97 34.39 43.41
N LEU A 399 17.74 34.19 42.11
CA LEU A 399 18.00 35.20 41.08
C LEU A 399 16.79 35.35 40.15
N GLU A 400 16.45 36.63 39.95
CA GLU A 400 15.22 37.17 39.38
C GLU A 400 14.91 36.71 37.95
N ILE A 401 13.60 36.56 37.69
CA ILE A 401 13.00 36.34 36.37
C ILE A 401 13.08 37.64 35.57
N VAL A 402 13.80 37.62 34.44
CA VAL A 402 13.67 38.60 33.35
C VAL A 402 13.17 37.85 32.11
N ILE A 403 12.06 38.33 31.56
CA ILE A 403 11.38 37.79 30.38
C ILE A 403 12.08 38.35 29.13
N GLU A 404 12.78 37.51 28.36
CA GLU A 404 13.13 37.75 26.95
C GLU A 404 12.94 36.46 26.15
N GLU A 405 12.51 36.62 24.89
CA GLU A 405 11.95 35.61 23.99
C GLU A 405 12.75 34.30 23.91
N THR A 406 12.07 33.19 24.10
CA THR A 406 12.64 31.83 24.04
C THR A 406 13.05 31.46 22.62
N VAL A 407 14.36 31.47 22.35
CA VAL A 407 14.98 30.68 21.28
C VAL A 407 15.18 29.26 21.84
N VAL A 408 14.37 28.29 21.40
CA VAL A 408 14.58 26.86 21.68
C VAL A 408 14.79 26.14 20.36
N GLU A 409 16.02 26.14 19.88
CA GLU A 409 16.49 25.22 18.84
C GLU A 409 17.95 24.90 19.16
N VAL A 410 18.28 23.64 19.48
CA VAL A 410 19.44 22.90 18.90
C VAL A 410 19.32 21.37 19.15
N ASP A 411 18.79 20.87 20.28
CA ASP A 411 19.02 19.44 20.61
C ASP A 411 18.06 18.40 19.98
N ILE A 412 16.81 18.76 19.64
CA ILE A 412 15.86 17.79 19.06
C ILE A 412 16.22 17.42 17.62
N LEU A 413 16.73 18.40 16.85
CA LEU A 413 17.22 18.19 15.49
C LEU A 413 18.47 17.29 15.47
N LYS A 414 19.26 17.33 16.55
CA LYS A 414 20.48 16.54 16.66
C LYS A 414 20.17 15.06 16.87
N ASP A 415 19.24 14.74 17.78
CA ASP A 415 18.80 13.35 18.03
C ASP A 415 18.06 12.74 16.83
N LEU A 416 17.22 13.52 16.12
CA LEU A 416 16.60 13.09 14.86
C LEU A 416 17.64 12.89 13.74
N SER A 417 18.67 13.76 13.66
CA SER A 417 19.75 13.61 12.67
C SER A 417 20.66 12.40 12.95
N GLU A 418 20.86 12.06 14.23
CA GLU A 418 21.64 10.89 14.63
C GLU A 418 20.87 9.59 14.34
N SER A 419 19.55 9.60 14.53
CA SER A 419 18.68 8.48 14.17
C SER A 419 18.58 8.29 12.65
N ALA A 420 18.49 9.37 11.87
CA ALA A 420 18.44 9.31 10.41
C ALA A 420 19.76 8.80 9.77
N ARG A 421 20.92 9.05 10.40
CA ARG A 421 22.23 8.50 9.97
C ARG A 421 22.38 6.98 10.14
N SER A 422 21.44 6.34 10.85
CA SER A 422 21.47 4.88 11.07
C SER A 422 20.78 4.08 9.98
N LEU A 423 19.98 4.70 9.11
CA LEU A 423 19.47 4.06 7.90
C LEU A 423 20.55 4.03 6.82
N ASN A 424 20.78 2.87 6.21
CA ASN A 424 21.68 2.73 5.06
C ASN A 424 20.93 3.08 3.77
N ILE A 425 21.39 4.08 3.02
CA ILE A 425 20.81 4.45 1.72
C ILE A 425 21.61 3.71 0.64
N PRO A 426 20.97 2.98 -0.28
CA PRO A 426 21.72 2.25 -1.30
C PRO A 426 22.55 3.20 -2.17
N PRO A 427 23.74 2.78 -2.64
CA PRO A 427 24.61 3.64 -3.44
C PRO A 427 23.95 3.96 -4.79
N ILE A 428 24.35 5.05 -5.42
CA ILE A 428 23.92 5.44 -6.75
C ILE A 428 24.99 5.02 -7.74
N ALA A 429 24.66 4.06 -8.61
CA ALA A 429 25.52 3.61 -9.70
C ALA A 429 25.34 4.55 -10.90
N ASP A 430 26.42 5.21 -11.33
CA ASP A 430 26.42 6.11 -12.49
C ASP A 430 27.48 5.65 -13.50
N VAL A 431 27.01 5.38 -14.72
CA VAL A 431 27.78 4.89 -15.88
C VAL A 431 27.80 5.88 -17.04
N GLY A 432 27.19 7.06 -16.86
CA GLY A 432 27.02 8.08 -17.89
C GLY A 432 26.02 7.70 -19.00
N GLU A 433 25.95 8.54 -20.04
CA GLU A 433 25.06 8.34 -21.18
C GLU A 433 25.59 7.33 -22.20
N ASP A 434 24.68 6.58 -22.84
CA ASP A 434 24.96 5.64 -23.92
C ASP A 434 25.82 6.23 -25.04
N LYS A 435 26.71 5.40 -25.63
CA LYS A 435 27.72 5.87 -26.59
C LYS A 435 27.59 5.20 -27.95
N THR A 436 27.71 6.00 -29.01
CA THR A 436 27.85 5.53 -30.39
C THR A 436 29.23 5.86 -30.93
N ILE A 437 30.01 4.84 -31.31
CA ILE A 437 31.44 4.97 -31.65
C ILE A 437 31.74 4.27 -32.97
N GLN A 438 32.58 4.89 -33.80
CA GLN A 438 33.04 4.29 -35.06
C GLN A 438 34.12 3.23 -34.79
N SER A 439 34.04 2.10 -35.48
CA SER A 439 35.08 1.06 -35.46
C SER A 439 36.40 1.53 -36.10
N ASP A 440 37.52 0.99 -35.62
CA ASP A 440 38.84 1.14 -36.23
C ASP A 440 38.98 0.24 -37.48
N VAL A 441 40.11 0.34 -38.20
CA VAL A 441 40.39 -0.37 -39.46
C VAL A 441 40.27 -1.89 -39.34
N ASP A 442 40.39 -2.44 -38.13
CA ASP A 442 40.24 -3.87 -37.83
C ASP A 442 38.81 -4.31 -37.46
N GLY A 443 37.84 -3.39 -37.50
CA GLY A 443 36.43 -3.66 -37.19
C GLY A 443 36.10 -3.71 -35.69
N THR A 444 37.00 -3.23 -34.82
CA THR A 444 36.80 -3.15 -33.37
C THR A 444 36.96 -1.74 -32.82
N ALA A 445 36.43 -1.47 -31.62
CA ALA A 445 36.65 -0.22 -30.89
C ALA A 445 37.03 -0.51 -29.44
N THR A 446 37.92 0.30 -28.86
CA THR A 446 38.29 0.22 -27.43
C THR A 446 37.51 1.26 -26.63
N ILE A 447 36.74 0.80 -25.66
CA ILE A 447 35.86 1.63 -24.82
C ILE A 447 36.35 1.58 -23.38
N LEU A 448 36.31 2.73 -22.71
CA LEU A 448 36.46 2.81 -21.26
C LEU A 448 35.06 2.84 -20.65
N LEU A 449 34.73 1.78 -19.92
CA LEU A 449 33.61 1.76 -18.99
C LEU A 449 34.04 2.52 -17.74
N ASP A 450 33.27 3.52 -17.36
CA ASP A 450 33.63 4.45 -16.29
C ASP A 450 32.47 4.59 -15.30
N GLY A 451 32.70 4.07 -14.09
CA GLY A 451 31.77 4.11 -12.98
C GLY A 451 32.21 5.06 -11.87
N THR A 452 33.22 5.92 -12.11
CA THR A 452 33.77 6.78 -11.06
C THR A 452 32.82 7.88 -10.59
N SER A 453 31.77 8.16 -11.35
CA SER A 453 30.71 9.10 -10.95
C SER A 453 29.71 8.48 -9.97
N SER A 454 29.80 7.17 -9.72
CA SER A 454 28.97 6.51 -8.72
C SER A 454 29.33 7.02 -7.33
N TYR A 455 28.33 7.23 -6.49
CA TYR A 455 28.53 7.71 -5.12
C TYR A 455 27.52 7.11 -4.16
N ASP A 456 27.88 7.11 -2.89
CA ASP A 456 27.01 6.67 -1.80
C ASP A 456 26.58 7.92 -1.00
N PRO A 457 25.26 8.21 -0.87
CA PRO A 457 24.77 9.37 -0.15
C PRO A 457 25.05 9.37 1.37
N ASP A 458 25.15 8.21 2.02
CA ASP A 458 25.35 8.11 3.47
C ASP A 458 26.62 7.34 3.89
N GLY A 459 27.37 6.82 2.93
CA GLY A 459 28.60 6.06 3.17
C GLY A 459 29.68 6.20 2.09
N GLU A 460 30.38 5.09 1.86
CA GLU A 460 31.42 4.98 0.83
C GLU A 460 31.24 3.70 0.03
N ILE A 461 31.50 3.78 -1.28
CA ILE A 461 31.49 2.62 -2.17
C ILE A 461 32.73 1.75 -1.92
N ILE A 462 32.53 0.47 -1.64
CA ILE A 462 33.59 -0.51 -1.42
C ILE A 462 33.80 -1.47 -2.61
N GLY A 463 32.85 -1.50 -3.57
CA GLY A 463 32.87 -2.47 -4.65
C GLY A 463 32.25 -1.98 -5.94
N TRP A 464 32.88 -2.37 -7.06
CA TRP A 464 32.33 -2.26 -8.42
C TRP A 464 32.35 -3.65 -9.05
N ALA A 465 31.32 -3.98 -9.83
CA ALA A 465 31.26 -5.20 -10.61
C ALA A 465 30.63 -4.88 -11.98
N TRP A 466 31.43 -5.02 -13.04
CA TRP A 466 30.98 -4.85 -14.41
C TRP A 466 30.62 -6.19 -15.01
N GLU A 467 29.43 -6.32 -15.59
CA GLU A 467 28.94 -7.52 -16.26
C GLU A 467 28.51 -7.20 -17.70
N ASP A 468 28.67 -8.15 -18.62
CA ASP A 468 28.07 -8.05 -19.96
C ASP A 468 26.57 -8.43 -19.95
N ASN A 469 25.93 -8.34 -21.11
CA ASN A 469 24.52 -8.72 -21.28
C ASN A 469 24.21 -10.19 -20.93
N ASN A 470 25.22 -11.06 -20.85
CA ASN A 470 25.05 -12.47 -20.50
C ASN A 470 25.34 -12.74 -19.01
N GLY A 471 25.52 -11.68 -18.20
CA GLY A 471 25.86 -11.79 -16.78
C GLY A 471 27.31 -12.23 -16.52
N ARG A 472 28.20 -12.16 -17.52
CA ARG A 472 29.60 -12.51 -17.33
C ARG A 472 30.35 -11.31 -16.74
N LEU A 473 31.03 -11.52 -15.61
CA LEU A 473 31.88 -10.52 -14.99
C LEU A 473 33.07 -10.13 -15.91
N ILE A 474 33.14 -8.85 -16.22
CA ILE A 474 34.15 -8.19 -17.07
C ILE A 474 35.26 -7.54 -16.23
N GLY A 475 34.92 -7.00 -15.06
CA GLY A 475 35.90 -6.38 -14.17
C GLY A 475 35.30 -5.96 -12.83
N LYS A 476 36.17 -5.66 -11.85
CA LYS A 476 35.76 -5.26 -10.48
C LYS A 476 36.27 -3.89 -10.04
N SER A 477 36.72 -3.09 -10.99
CA SER A 477 37.27 -1.75 -10.75
C SER A 477 36.31 -0.69 -11.28
N ALA A 478 36.34 0.51 -10.70
CA ALA A 478 35.50 1.64 -11.13
C ALA A 478 35.65 1.94 -12.63
N GLN A 479 36.86 1.74 -13.17
CA GLN A 479 37.16 1.86 -14.59
C GLN A 479 37.61 0.53 -15.17
N VAL A 480 37.07 0.16 -16.34
CA VAL A 480 37.41 -1.06 -17.08
C VAL A 480 37.52 -0.75 -18.58
N LYS A 481 38.62 -1.16 -19.22
CA LYS A 481 38.78 -1.04 -20.67
C LYS A 481 38.36 -2.33 -21.37
N VAL A 482 37.47 -2.21 -22.34
CA VAL A 482 36.97 -3.34 -23.14
C VAL A 482 37.19 -3.07 -24.63
N ARG A 483 37.38 -4.13 -25.42
CA ARG A 483 37.50 -4.05 -26.88
C ARG A 483 36.36 -4.82 -27.52
N LEU A 484 35.57 -4.12 -28.32
CA LEU A 484 34.29 -4.61 -28.82
C LEU A 484 34.25 -4.63 -30.35
N PRO A 485 33.68 -5.67 -30.98
CA PRO A 485 33.41 -5.68 -32.41
C PRO A 485 32.22 -4.78 -32.75
N LYS A 486 31.98 -4.54 -34.04
CA LYS A 486 30.75 -3.89 -34.53
C LYS A 486 29.49 -4.56 -33.97
N GLY A 487 28.51 -3.76 -33.59
CA GLY A 487 27.27 -4.22 -32.97
C GLY A 487 26.88 -3.41 -31.74
N VAL A 488 25.77 -3.78 -31.13
CA VAL A 488 25.26 -3.18 -29.89
C VAL A 488 25.68 -4.07 -28.72
N HIS A 489 26.31 -3.47 -27.71
CA HIS A 489 26.79 -4.15 -26.52
C HIS A 489 26.22 -3.45 -25.29
N ALA A 490 25.54 -4.20 -24.42
CA ALA A 490 25.05 -3.70 -23.14
C ALA A 490 25.95 -4.20 -21.99
N PHE A 491 26.24 -3.31 -21.06
CA PHE A 491 26.99 -3.58 -19.84
C PHE A 491 26.17 -3.17 -18.62
N HIS A 492 26.43 -3.85 -17.52
CA HIS A 492 25.82 -3.53 -16.24
C HIS A 492 26.90 -3.27 -15.20
N LEU A 493 26.80 -2.17 -14.48
CA LEU A 493 27.63 -1.88 -13.32
C LEU A 493 26.82 -2.10 -12.05
N THR A 494 27.27 -2.99 -11.18
CA THR A 494 26.79 -3.09 -9.80
C THR A 494 27.79 -2.42 -8.86
N VAL A 495 27.29 -1.56 -8.00
CA VAL A 495 28.06 -0.82 -7.00
C VAL A 495 27.60 -1.24 -5.62
N SER A 496 28.52 -1.48 -4.69
CA SER A 496 28.21 -1.90 -3.32
C SER A 496 28.80 -0.94 -2.29
N ASP A 497 28.02 -0.62 -1.26
CA ASP A 497 28.41 0.27 -0.17
C ASP A 497 29.08 -0.47 1.01
N ASN A 498 29.61 0.31 1.95
CA ASN A 498 30.28 -0.16 3.16
C ASN A 498 29.36 -0.76 4.24
N ARG A 499 28.04 -0.73 4.03
CA ARG A 499 26.98 -1.17 4.96
C ARG A 499 26.16 -2.35 4.42
N GLY A 500 26.47 -2.82 3.22
CA GLY A 500 25.94 -4.05 2.60
C GLY A 500 24.86 -3.85 1.54
N ALA A 501 24.44 -2.62 1.20
CA ALA A 501 23.51 -2.40 0.09
C ALA A 501 24.24 -2.20 -1.25
N SER A 502 23.49 -2.36 -2.33
CA SER A 502 24.04 -2.30 -3.69
C SER A 502 22.99 -1.83 -4.69
N ASN A 503 23.46 -1.21 -5.77
CA ASN A 503 22.61 -0.73 -6.86
C ASN A 503 23.25 -1.04 -8.22
N LYS A 504 22.45 -1.08 -9.28
CA LYS A 504 22.84 -1.51 -10.62
C LYS A 504 22.45 -0.47 -11.67
N ALA A 505 23.37 -0.13 -12.56
CA ALA A 505 23.16 0.75 -13.70
C ALA A 505 23.50 0.04 -15.02
N THR A 506 22.80 0.41 -16.09
CA THR A 506 22.96 -0.18 -17.43
C THR A 506 23.57 0.84 -18.38
N PHE A 507 24.49 0.39 -19.22
CA PHE A 507 25.22 1.21 -20.18
C PHE A 507 25.28 0.53 -21.54
N THR A 508 24.78 1.19 -22.58
CA THR A 508 24.75 0.66 -23.95
C THR A 508 25.79 1.34 -24.84
N VAL A 509 26.52 0.53 -25.60
CA VAL A 509 27.48 1.01 -26.59
C VAL A 509 27.16 0.45 -27.96
N GLN A 510 26.97 1.33 -28.93
CA GLN A 510 26.81 0.97 -30.33
C GLN A 510 28.11 1.22 -31.10
N ILE A 511 28.69 0.17 -31.68
CA ILE A 511 29.88 0.25 -32.54
C ILE A 511 29.47 0.13 -34.02
N LEU A 512 29.72 1.20 -34.78
CA LEU A 512 29.36 1.34 -36.20
C LEU A 512 30.46 0.85 -37.16
#